data_AF-A0A375I7M7-F1
#
_entry.id   AF-A0A375I7M7-F1
#
_cell.length_a   1.000
_cell.length_b   1.000
_cell.length_c   1.000
_cell.angle_alpha   90.00
_cell.angle_beta   90.00
_cell.angle_gamma   90.00
#
_symmetry.space_group_name_H-M   'P 1'
#
loop_
_entity.id
_entity.type
_entity.pdbx_description
1 polymer ?
#
loop_
_entity_poly.entity_id
_entity_poly.type
_entity_poly.pdbx_seq_one_letter_code
_entity_poly.pdbx_strand_id
1 'polypeptide(L)'
;MQNEGRSANAMLTTLGHLYREVRAMSRRVHRQSVMRTRDGVGDYAGNVSAVVNAILDQGDAHYRVVCFAAAAEFGIPMHHQSERCRQAAIHTGSSAMRVVVVK
;
A
#
# COMPACT_ATOMS: atom_id res chain seq x y z
N MET A 1 -6.94 26.31 23.45
CA MET A 1 -7.50 25.02 22.97
C MET A 1 -7.75 24.96 21.45
N GLN A 2 -7.25 25.91 20.63
CA GLN A 2 -7.51 25.92 19.17
C GLN A 2 -6.54 25.09 18.32
N ASN A 3 -5.46 24.56 18.91
CA ASN A 3 -4.37 23.91 18.17
C ASN A 3 -4.68 22.43 17.82
N GLU A 4 -5.48 21.75 18.65
CA GLU A 4 -5.78 20.32 18.46
C GLU A 4 -6.77 20.07 17.32
N GLY A 5 -7.80 20.91 17.17
CA GLY A 5 -8.77 20.80 16.07
C GLY A 5 -8.15 21.01 14.69
N ARG A 6 -7.10 21.86 14.59
CA ARG A 6 -6.37 22.09 13.34
C ARG A 6 -5.46 20.91 12.97
N SER A 7 -4.84 20.29 13.98
CA SER A 7 -4.01 19.09 13.83
C SER A 7 -4.84 17.87 13.41
N ALA A 8 -6.01 17.67 14.03
CA ALA A 8 -6.93 16.59 13.68
C ALA A 8 -7.44 16.70 12.23
N ASN A 9 -7.81 17.92 11.79
CA ASN A 9 -8.29 18.12 10.42
C ASN A 9 -7.19 17.91 9.36
N ALA A 10 -5.96 18.35 9.66
CA ALA A 10 -4.80 18.09 8.81
C ALA A 10 -4.48 16.58 8.72
N MET A 11 -4.60 15.85 9.83
CA MET A 11 -4.44 14.40 9.87
C MET A 11 -5.52 13.67 9.05
N LEU A 12 -6.80 14.05 9.19
CA LEU A 12 -7.90 13.48 8.42
C LEU A 12 -7.73 13.72 6.91
N THR A 13 -7.29 14.92 6.54
CA THR A 13 -6.99 15.25 5.14
C THR A 13 -5.87 14.36 4.61
N THR A 14 -4.77 14.23 5.37
CA THR A 14 -3.62 13.38 5.01
C THR A 14 -4.03 11.91 4.88
N LEU A 15 -4.85 11.39 5.79
CA LEU A 15 -5.41 10.04 5.71
C LEU A 15 -6.29 9.87 4.47
N GLY A 16 -7.15 10.84 4.16
CA GLY A 16 -8.00 10.80 2.96
C GLY A 16 -7.21 10.82 1.65
N HIS A 17 -6.05 11.50 1.62
CA HIS A 17 -5.11 11.40 0.50
C HIS A 17 -4.47 10.00 0.42
N LEU A 18 -3.99 9.48 1.55
CA LEU A 18 -3.34 8.17 1.61
C LEU A 18 -4.30 7.04 1.20
N TYR A 19 -5.56 7.05 1.64
CA TYR A 19 -6.56 6.08 1.18
C TYR A 19 -6.82 6.16 -0.33
N ARG A 20 -6.82 7.37 -0.92
CA ARG A 20 -6.97 7.54 -2.36
C ARG A 20 -5.78 6.96 -3.12
N GLU A 21 -4.57 7.11 -2.59
CA GLU A 21 -3.36 6.51 -3.14
C GLU A 21 -3.39 4.99 -3.04
N VAL A 22 -3.77 4.43 -1.89
CA VAL A 22 -3.94 2.98 -1.70
C VAL A 22 -4.93 2.45 -2.74
N ARG A 23 -6.09 3.10 -2.92
CA ARG A 23 -7.08 2.67 -3.91
C ARG A 23 -6.61 2.82 -5.35
N ALA A 24 -5.83 3.85 -5.67
CA ALA A 24 -5.21 3.97 -6.97
C ALA A 24 -4.20 2.85 -7.23
N MET A 25 -3.41 2.49 -6.20
CA MET A 25 -2.46 1.40 -6.23
C MET A 25 -3.15 0.04 -6.39
N SER A 26 -4.21 -0.23 -5.64
CA SER A 26 -5.00 -1.47 -5.80
C SER A 26 -5.52 -1.62 -7.22
N ARG A 27 -6.07 -0.54 -7.81
CA ARG A 27 -6.50 -0.56 -9.22
C ARG A 27 -5.35 -0.83 -10.19
N ARG A 28 -4.16 -0.26 -9.94
CA ARG A 28 -2.96 -0.49 -10.76
C ARG A 28 -2.51 -1.94 -10.67
N VAL A 29 -2.38 -2.48 -9.46
CA VAL A 29 -1.98 -3.87 -9.20
C VAL A 29 -2.96 -4.84 -9.86
N HIS A 30 -4.27 -4.63 -9.68
CA HIS A 30 -5.30 -5.46 -10.31
C HIS A 30 -5.19 -5.45 -11.83
N ARG A 31 -5.10 -4.26 -12.47
CA ARG A 31 -4.96 -4.15 -13.92
C ARG A 31 -3.71 -4.87 -14.43
N GLN A 32 -2.56 -4.65 -13.80
CA GLN A 32 -1.31 -5.30 -14.20
C GLN A 32 -1.36 -6.83 -14.01
N SER A 33 -2.03 -7.30 -12.96
CA SER A 33 -2.21 -8.73 -12.70
C SER A 33 -3.10 -9.38 -13.75
N VAL A 34 -4.21 -8.73 -14.12
CA VAL A 34 -5.10 -9.17 -15.21
C VAL A 34 -4.39 -9.20 -16.57
N MET A 35 -3.52 -8.22 -16.85
CA MET A 35 -2.72 -8.24 -18.07
C MET A 35 -1.75 -9.42 -18.12
N ARG A 36 -1.20 -9.85 -16.98
CA ARG A 36 -0.34 -11.04 -16.89
C ARG A 36 -1.11 -12.35 -17.04
N THR A 37 -2.38 -12.40 -16.64
CA THR A 37 -3.25 -13.56 -16.88
C THR A 37 -3.69 -13.70 -18.33
N ARG A 38 -3.52 -12.66 -19.16
CA ARG A 38 -3.94 -12.69 -20.57
C ARG A 38 -3.08 -13.63 -21.43
N ASP A 39 -1.88 -13.96 -20.97
CA ASP A 39 -0.91 -14.83 -21.66
C ASP A 39 -0.99 -16.32 -21.23
N GLY A 40 -1.94 -16.70 -20.37
CA GLY A 40 -2.17 -18.10 -19.98
C GLY A 40 -2.98 -18.25 -18.70
N VAL A 41 -3.52 -19.47 -18.47
CA VAL A 41 -4.30 -19.85 -17.27
C VAL A 41 -3.40 -19.73 -16.03
N GLY A 42 -3.27 -18.51 -15.52
CA GLY A 42 -2.36 -18.14 -14.46
C GLY A 42 -3.10 -17.91 -13.15
N ASP A 43 -2.58 -18.50 -12.08
CA ASP A 43 -2.99 -18.20 -10.71
C ASP A 43 -3.02 -16.68 -10.47
N TYR A 44 -4.22 -16.13 -10.30
CA TYR A 44 -4.42 -14.70 -10.06
C TYR A 44 -3.68 -14.24 -8.81
N ALA A 45 -3.60 -15.07 -7.76
CA ALA A 45 -2.87 -14.75 -6.54
C ALA A 45 -1.36 -14.68 -6.81
N GLY A 46 -0.79 -15.64 -7.55
CA GLY A 46 0.58 -15.60 -8.03
C GLY A 46 0.91 -14.36 -8.86
N ASN A 47 0.00 -13.95 -9.75
CA ASN A 47 0.17 -12.76 -10.58
C ASN A 47 0.17 -11.46 -9.77
N VAL A 48 -0.76 -11.32 -8.83
CA VAL A 48 -0.80 -10.17 -7.91
C VAL A 48 0.47 -10.14 -7.05
N SER A 49 0.91 -11.27 -6.51
CA SER A 49 2.15 -11.37 -5.73
C SER A 49 3.37 -10.91 -6.54
N ALA A 50 3.48 -11.35 -7.80
CA ALA A 50 4.58 -10.97 -8.68
C ALA A 50 4.57 -9.47 -9.04
N VAL A 51 3.39 -8.87 -9.24
CA VAL A 51 3.26 -7.43 -9.48
C VAL A 51 3.62 -6.62 -8.22
N VAL A 52 3.15 -7.04 -7.06
CA VAL A 52 3.45 -6.39 -5.77
C VAL A 52 4.96 -6.41 -5.51
N ASN A 53 5.62 -7.57 -5.65
CA ASN A 53 7.08 -7.66 -5.45
C ASN A 53 7.85 -6.74 -6.41
N ALA A 54 7.47 -6.69 -7.69
CA ALA A 54 8.12 -5.80 -8.66
C ALA A 54 7.97 -4.31 -8.30
N ILE A 55 6.81 -3.91 -7.77
CA ILE A 55 6.58 -2.53 -7.30
C ILE A 55 7.39 -2.24 -6.02
N LEU A 56 7.46 -3.20 -5.09
CA LEU A 56 8.23 -3.05 -3.85
C LEU A 56 9.73 -2.89 -4.13
N ASP A 57 10.27 -3.62 -5.11
CA ASP A 57 11.70 -3.54 -5.46
C ASP A 57 12.07 -2.19 -6.09
N GLN A 58 11.16 -1.56 -6.84
CA GLN A 58 11.40 -0.31 -7.57
C GLN A 58 10.99 0.95 -6.79
N GLY A 59 10.08 0.83 -5.82
CA GLY A 59 9.45 1.96 -5.14
C GLY A 59 10.28 2.57 -4.01
N ASP A 60 10.07 3.86 -3.76
CA ASP A 60 10.53 4.54 -2.54
C ASP A 60 9.76 4.07 -1.29
N ALA A 61 10.15 4.54 -0.11
CA ALA A 61 9.54 4.14 1.15
C ALA A 61 8.03 4.44 1.24
N HIS A 62 7.56 5.55 0.65
CA HIS A 62 6.13 5.90 0.59
C HIS A 62 5.38 4.93 -0.32
N TYR A 63 5.92 4.69 -1.51
CA TYR A 63 5.36 3.78 -2.50
C TYR A 63 5.25 2.35 -1.98
N ARG A 64 6.23 1.89 -1.21
CA ARG A 64 6.24 0.57 -0.57
C ARG A 64 5.10 0.43 0.44
N VAL A 65 4.91 1.44 1.29
CA VAL A 65 3.82 1.46 2.29
C VAL A 65 2.44 1.42 1.61
N VAL A 66 2.24 2.25 0.57
CA VAL A 66 0.99 2.29 -0.20
C VAL A 66 0.75 0.95 -0.93
N CYS A 67 1.79 0.34 -1.49
CA CYS A 67 1.72 -0.94 -2.17
C CYS A 67 1.36 -2.08 -1.23
N PHE A 68 1.92 -2.11 -0.02
CA PHE A 68 1.58 -3.12 0.98
C PHE A 68 0.14 -3.00 1.48
N ALA A 69 -0.31 -1.79 1.77
CA ALA A 69 -1.70 -1.54 2.15
C ALA A 69 -2.68 -1.97 1.04
N ALA A 70 -2.32 -1.74 -0.23
CA ALA A 70 -3.08 -2.22 -1.38
C ALA A 70 -3.06 -3.75 -1.48
N ALA A 71 -1.91 -4.40 -1.23
CA ALA A 71 -1.79 -5.86 -1.26
C ALA A 71 -2.66 -6.54 -0.19
N ALA A 72 -2.80 -5.93 1.00
CA ALA A 72 -3.70 -6.40 2.04
C ALA A 72 -5.19 -6.41 1.59
N GLU A 73 -5.60 -5.49 0.71
CA GLU A 73 -6.97 -5.49 0.14
C GLU A 73 -7.25 -6.72 -0.74
N PHE A 74 -6.21 -7.41 -1.23
CA PHE A 74 -6.34 -8.63 -2.05
C PHE A 74 -6.24 -9.93 -1.23
N GLY A 75 -6.07 -9.84 0.10
CA GLY A 75 -5.97 -11.01 0.97
C GLY A 75 -4.70 -11.84 0.78
N ILE A 76 -3.64 -11.27 0.18
CA ILE A 76 -2.40 -12.01 -0.08
C ILE A 76 -1.52 -11.98 1.17
N PRO A 77 -1.08 -13.15 1.68
CA PRO A 77 -0.19 -13.21 2.84
C PRO A 77 1.19 -12.62 2.50
N MET A 78 1.43 -11.39 2.96
CA MET A 78 2.67 -10.64 2.73
C MET A 78 3.64 -10.74 3.93
N HIS A 79 3.71 -11.89 4.60
CA HIS A 79 4.52 -12.08 5.82
C HIS A 79 6.00 -11.73 5.65
N HIS A 80 6.59 -11.95 4.48
CA HIS A 80 7.98 -11.58 4.20
C HIS A 80 8.20 -10.08 3.98
N GLN A 81 7.14 -9.33 3.64
CA GLN A 81 7.23 -7.89 3.33
C GLN A 81 6.68 -7.01 4.46
N SER A 82 5.96 -7.59 5.43
CA SER A 82 5.36 -6.86 6.56
C SER A 82 6.42 -6.14 7.41
N GLU A 83 7.54 -6.79 7.69
CA GLU A 83 8.64 -6.17 8.46
C GLU A 83 9.34 -5.06 7.67
N ARG A 84 9.58 -5.26 6.37
CA ARG A 84 10.17 -4.23 5.50
C ARG A 84 9.26 -3.00 5.37
N CYS A 85 7.94 -3.23 5.33
CA CYS A 85 6.96 -2.13 5.33
C CYS A 85 6.83 -1.44 6.67
N ARG A 86 6.91 -2.17 7.78
CA ARG A 86 6.93 -1.58 9.12
C ARG A 86 8.13 -0.63 9.26
N GLN A 87 9.31 -1.06 8.81
CA GLN A 87 10.50 -0.23 8.78
C GLN A 87 10.33 0.98 7.86
N ALA A 88 9.80 0.79 6.64
CA ALA A 88 9.53 1.90 5.72
C ALA A 88 8.58 2.95 6.33
N ALA A 89 7.52 2.52 7.02
CA ALA A 89 6.56 3.39 7.69
C ALA A 89 7.14 4.14 8.92
N ILE A 90 8.14 3.54 9.60
CA ILE A 90 8.88 4.21 10.67
C ILE A 90 9.81 5.28 10.07
N HIS A 91 10.48 4.97 8.96
CA HIS A 91 11.44 5.88 8.32
C HIS A 91 10.78 7.08 7.61
N THR A 92 9.53 6.96 7.14
CA THR A 92 8.81 8.10 6.53
C THR A 92 8.32 9.14 7.53
N GLY A 93 8.34 8.86 8.84
CA GLY A 93 7.95 9.81 9.89
C GLY A 93 6.46 10.22 9.90
N SER A 94 5.64 9.71 8.97
CA SER A 94 4.23 10.08 8.82
C SER A 94 3.34 9.24 9.73
N SER A 95 2.70 9.89 10.71
CA SER A 95 1.72 9.23 11.60
C SER A 95 0.53 8.63 10.84
N ALA A 96 0.16 9.20 9.68
CA ALA A 96 -0.92 8.67 8.84
C ALA A 96 -0.54 7.32 8.19
N MET A 97 0.73 7.14 7.83
CA MET A 97 1.22 5.86 7.29
C MET A 97 1.20 4.73 8.31
N ARG A 98 1.53 5.04 9.57
CA ARG A 98 1.47 4.04 10.65
C ARG A 98 0.06 3.50 10.85
N VAL A 99 -0.98 4.32 10.68
CA VAL A 99 -2.37 3.86 10.82
C VAL A 99 -2.78 2.92 9.68
N VAL A 100 -2.26 3.12 8.47
CA VAL A 100 -2.61 2.32 7.30
C VAL A 100 -1.91 0.95 7.28
N VAL A 101 -0.73 0.81 7.90
CA VAL A 101 0.03 -0.44 7.95
C VAL A 101 -0.41 -1.38 9.09
N VAL A 102 -1.18 -0.90 10.07
CA VAL A 102 -1.62 -1.69 11.25
C VAL A 102 -2.97 -2.39 11.04
N LYS A 103 -3.49 -2.42 9.81
CA LYS A 103 -4.69 -3.20 9.46
C LYS A 103 -4.34 -4.65 9.18
#